data_AF-A0A832JWF7-F1
#
_entry.id   AF-A0A832JWF7-F1
#
_cell.length_a   1.000
_cell.length_b   1.000
_cell.length_c   1.000
_cell.angle_alpha   90.00
_cell.angle_beta   90.00
_cell.angle_gamma   90.00
#
_symmetry.space_group_name_H-M   'P 1'
#
loop_
_entity.id
_entity.type
_entity.pdbx_description
1 polymer ?
#
loop_
_entity_poly.entity_id
_entity_poly.type
_entity_poly.pdbx_seq_one_letter_code
_entity_poly.pdbx_strand_id
1 'polypeptide(L)'
;MDSGCVDLITRNDLSIIGEYVLFGEKRFRICVKGTNIVVSVKASNEQEALTKALQVLSQVGLTSDSLNELRNLISEKAICK
;
A
#
# COMPACT_ATOMS: atom_id res chain seq x y z
N MET A 1 -0.78 -30.59 -1.80
CA MET A 1 -0.52 -29.30 -1.14
C MET A 1 -0.68 -28.27 -2.22
N ASP A 2 -1.87 -27.69 -2.35
CA ASP A 2 -2.13 -26.67 -3.36
C ASP A 2 -1.23 -25.48 -3.09
N SER A 3 -0.31 -25.22 -4.01
CA SER A 3 0.32 -23.93 -4.20
C SER A 3 -0.76 -22.96 -4.71
N GLY A 4 -1.63 -22.53 -3.79
CA GLY A 4 -2.59 -21.46 -4.06
C GLY A 4 -1.80 -20.20 -4.41
N CYS A 5 -1.99 -19.71 -5.63
CA CYS A 5 -1.51 -18.38 -6.00
C CYS A 5 -2.11 -17.39 -5.00
N VAL A 6 -1.29 -16.85 -4.11
CA VAL A 6 -1.69 -15.72 -3.26
C VAL A 6 -1.79 -14.54 -4.21
N ASP A 7 -3.00 -14.13 -4.56
CA ASP A 7 -3.18 -12.89 -5.31
C ASP A 7 -2.61 -11.75 -4.46
N LEU A 8 -1.55 -11.14 -4.99
CA LEU A 8 -0.81 -10.06 -4.35
C LEU A 8 -1.39 -8.72 -4.75
N ILE A 9 -1.31 -7.78 -3.82
CA ILE A 9 -1.62 -6.37 -4.07
C ILE A 9 -0.73 -5.85 -5.20
N THR A 10 -1.33 -5.03 -6.08
CA THR A 10 -0.65 -4.47 -7.24
C THR A 10 -0.44 -2.97 -7.09
N ARG A 11 0.33 -2.37 -8.01
CA ARG A 11 0.48 -0.91 -8.05
C ARG A 11 -0.84 -0.18 -8.28
N ASN A 12 -1.82 -0.81 -8.94
CA ASN A 12 -3.11 -0.20 -9.20
C ASN A 12 -3.93 0.02 -7.93
N ASP A 13 -3.63 -0.76 -6.87
CA ASP A 13 -4.22 -0.61 -5.54
C ASP A 13 -3.58 0.52 -4.73
N LEU A 14 -2.54 1.17 -5.24
CA LEU A 14 -1.76 2.18 -4.53
C LEU A 14 -1.94 3.58 -5.12
N SER A 15 -1.90 4.58 -4.25
CA SER A 15 -1.86 6.00 -4.60
C SER A 15 -0.81 6.71 -3.77
N ILE A 16 0.08 7.48 -4.40
CA ILE A 16 0.95 8.40 -3.66
C ILE A 16 0.11 9.60 -3.25
N ILE A 17 0.06 9.88 -1.94
CA ILE A 17 -0.74 10.96 -1.36
C ILE A 17 0.12 12.10 -0.80
N GLY A 18 1.44 11.98 -0.89
CA GLY A 18 2.35 13.06 -0.54
C GLY A 18 3.79 12.60 -0.40
N GLU A 19 4.67 13.58 -0.33
CA GLU A 19 6.09 13.41 -0.04
C GLU A 19 6.51 14.35 1.09
N TYR A 20 7.52 13.95 1.86
CA TYR A 20 8.06 14.73 2.95
C TYR A 20 9.52 14.36 3.22
N VAL A 21 10.22 15.19 3.98
CA VAL A 21 11.59 14.92 4.43
C VAL A 21 11.56 14.70 5.93
N LEU A 22 12.17 13.61 6.39
CA LEU A 22 12.35 13.31 7.81
C LEU A 22 13.78 12.83 8.02
N PHE A 23 14.52 13.48 8.93
CA PHE A 23 15.95 13.22 9.19
C PHE A 23 16.83 13.30 7.92
N GLY A 24 16.55 14.25 7.03
CA GLY A 24 17.26 14.42 5.77
C GLY A 24 16.93 13.38 4.70
N GLU A 25 16.00 12.46 4.96
CA GLU A 25 15.61 11.43 4.02
C GLU A 25 14.27 11.77 3.36
N LYS A 26 14.24 11.72 2.02
CA LYS A 26 13.01 11.82 1.23
C LYS A 26 12.13 10.59 1.48
N ARG A 27 10.88 10.83 1.85
CA ARG A 27 9.85 9.84 2.14
C ARG A 27 8.60 10.11 1.34
N PHE A 28 7.92 9.04 0.97
CA PHE A 28 6.64 9.08 0.28
C PHE A 28 5.58 8.46 1.18
N ARG A 29 4.39 9.05 1.21
CA ARG A 29 3.19 8.46 1.80
C ARG A 29 2.39 7.81 0.69
N ILE A 30 2.24 6.50 0.75
CA ILE A 30 1.50 5.71 -0.20
C ILE A 30 0.27 5.19 0.52
N CYS A 31 -0.90 5.40 -0.07
CA CYS A 31 -2.13 4.87 0.44
C CYS A 31 -2.60 3.66 -0.36
N VAL A 32 -3.24 2.71 0.32
CA VAL A 32 -3.95 1.59 -0.31
C VAL A 32 -5.40 1.99 -0.59
N LYS A 33 -5.78 2.04 -1.86
CA LYS A 33 -7.10 2.49 -2.34
C LYS A 33 -8.24 1.65 -1.76
N GLY A 34 -9.33 2.33 -1.44
CA GLY A 34 -10.49 1.76 -0.76
C GLY A 34 -10.25 1.44 0.71
N THR A 35 -9.17 1.94 1.30
CA THR A 35 -8.84 1.72 2.72
C THR A 35 -8.33 2.98 3.42
N ASN A 36 -7.95 2.83 4.70
CA ASN A 36 -7.25 3.83 5.51
C ASN A 36 -5.77 3.49 5.72
N ILE A 37 -5.24 2.48 5.03
CA ILE A 37 -3.86 2.03 5.19
C ILE A 37 -2.94 2.99 4.44
N VAL A 38 -2.04 3.63 5.18
CA VAL A 38 -0.97 4.48 4.64
C VAL A 38 0.39 3.91 5.04
N VAL A 39 1.22 3.64 4.05
CA VAL A 39 2.61 3.20 4.22
C VAL A 39 3.52 4.38 3.90
N SER A 40 4.45 4.68 4.81
CA SER A 40 5.52 5.65 4.55
C SER A 40 6.82 4.93 4.23
N VAL A 41 7.43 5.22 3.09
CA VAL A 41 8.71 4.61 2.69
C VAL A 41 9.74 5.66 2.31
N LYS A 42 10.99 5.41 2.67
CA LYS A 42 12.13 6.16 2.15
C LYS A 42 12.37 5.76 0.69
N ALA A 43 12.38 6.73 -0.22
CA ALA A 43 12.67 6.51 -1.64
C ALA A 43 13.20 7.79 -2.28
N SER A 44 13.90 7.64 -3.41
CA SER A 44 14.40 8.75 -4.22
C SER A 44 13.36 9.26 -5.24
N ASN A 45 12.43 8.39 -5.66
CA ASN A 45 11.40 8.68 -6.66
C ASN A 45 10.14 7.83 -6.44
N GLU A 46 9.07 8.17 -7.17
CA GLU A 46 7.76 7.51 -7.06
C GLU A 46 7.77 6.02 -7.42
N GLN A 47 8.52 5.62 -8.45
CA GLN A 47 8.63 4.22 -8.89
C GLN A 47 9.24 3.33 -7.78
N GLU A 48 10.32 3.83 -7.16
CA GLU A 48 10.97 3.17 -6.03
C GLU A 48 10.02 3.14 -4.82
N ALA A 49 9.31 4.24 -4.56
CA ALA A 49 8.33 4.33 -3.47
C ALA A 49 7.23 3.28 -3.58
N LEU A 50 6.62 3.12 -4.76
CA LEU A 50 5.59 2.12 -5.02
C LEU A 50 6.14 0.69 -4.86
N THR A 51 7.35 0.43 -5.36
CA THR A 51 8.00 -0.88 -5.22
C THR A 51 8.24 -1.24 -3.75
N LYS A 52 8.75 -0.30 -2.95
CA LYS A 52 8.97 -0.49 -1.52
C LYS A 52 7.67 -0.63 -0.74
N ALA A 53 6.63 0.13 -1.11
CA ALA A 53 5.32 -0.02 -0.49
C ALA A 53 4.76 -1.44 -0.70
N LEU A 54 4.86 -1.99 -1.91
CA LEU A 54 4.44 -3.37 -2.19
C LEU A 54 5.24 -4.39 -1.36
N GLN A 55 6.55 -4.21 -1.23
CA GLN A 55 7.38 -5.08 -0.39
C GLN A 55 6.93 -5.06 1.08
N VAL A 56 6.67 -3.87 1.63
CA VAL A 56 6.17 -3.73 3.00
C VAL A 56 4.80 -4.39 3.17
N LEU A 57 3.86 -4.16 2.25
CA LEU A 57 2.52 -4.75 2.33
C LEU A 57 2.57 -6.28 2.23
N SER A 58 3.45 -6.81 1.37
CA SER A 58 3.70 -8.25 1.26
C SER A 58 4.30 -8.84 2.55
N GLN A 59 5.27 -8.15 3.17
CA GLN A 59 5.89 -8.58 4.43
C GLN A 59 4.90 -8.56 5.61
N VAL A 60 3.93 -7.65 5.60
CA VAL A 60 2.84 -7.59 6.58
C VAL A 60 1.77 -8.66 6.31
N GLY A 61 1.80 -9.31 5.15
CA GLY A 61 0.85 -10.35 4.77
C GLY A 61 -0.50 -9.81 4.28
N LEU A 62 -0.54 -8.57 3.77
CA LEU A 62 -1.75 -8.02 3.18
C LEU A 62 -1.97 -8.64 1.79
N THR A 63 -2.90 -9.61 1.73
CA THR A 63 -3.31 -10.32 0.50
C THR A 63 -4.47 -9.61 -0.18
N SER A 64 -4.75 -9.94 -1.44
CA SER A 64 -5.94 -9.44 -2.15
C SER A 64 -7.25 -9.76 -1.43
N ASP A 65 -7.37 -10.96 -0.83
CA ASP A 65 -8.57 -11.37 -0.08
C ASP A 65 -8.79 -10.46 1.14
N SER A 66 -7.76 -10.31 1.98
CA SER A 66 -7.83 -9.44 3.16
C SER A 66 -8.05 -7.98 2.80
N LEU A 67 -7.51 -7.51 1.67
CA LEU A 67 -7.75 -6.17 1.15
C LEU A 67 -9.22 -5.98 0.74
N ASN A 68 -9.81 -6.97 0.07
CA ASN A 68 -11.22 -6.92 -0.34
C ASN A 68 -12.16 -6.96 0.88
N GLU A 69 -11.85 -7.79 1.88
CA GLU A 69 -12.58 -7.79 3.16
C GLU A 69 -12.53 -6.42 3.83
N LEU A 70 -11.33 -5.82 3.93
CA LEU A 70 -11.17 -4.48 4.47
C LEU A 70 -11.99 -3.45 3.70
N ARG A 71 -11.92 -3.44 2.38
CA ARG A 71 -12.71 -2.53 1.53
C ARG A 71 -14.20 -2.65 1.81
N ASN A 72 -14.73 -3.86 1.98
CA ASN A 72 -16.14 -4.07 2.30
C ASN A 72 -16.51 -3.51 3.69
N LEU A 73 -15.59 -3.60 4.66
CA LEU A 73 -15.82 -3.10 6.02
C LEU A 73 -15.77 -1.57 6.13
N ILE A 74 -14.97 -0.89 5.30
CA ILE A 74 -14.68 0.54 5.47
C ILE A 74 -14.95 1.40 4.22
N SER A 75 -15.54 0.88 3.15
CA SER A 75 -15.72 1.57 1.86
C SER A 75 -16.25 3.02 1.99
N GLU A 76 -17.30 3.24 2.78
CA GLU A 76 -17.88 4.57 3.00
C GLU A 76 -17.01 5.51 3.83
N LYS A 77 -16.10 4.96 4.64
CA LYS A 77 -15.19 5.65 5.55
C LYS A 77 -13.74 5.66 5.06
N ALA A 78 -13.50 5.17 3.84
CA ALA A 78 -12.18 5.08 3.26
C ALA A 78 -11.65 6.50 2.98
N ILE A 79 -10.50 6.82 3.56
CA ILE A 79 -9.78 8.08 3.38
C ILE A 79 -9.16 8.12 1.98
N CYS A 80 -8.76 6.95 1.45
CA CYS A 80 -8.15 6.84 0.14
C CYS A 80 -9.14 6.24 -0.86
N LYS A 81 -9.74 7.12 -1.66
CA LYS A 81 -10.65 6.74 -2.74
C LYS A 81 -9.88 6.27 -3.97
#